data_AF-A0A124E2A1-F1
#
_entry.id   AF-A0A124E2A1-F1
#
_cell.length_a   1.000
_cell.length_b   1.000
_cell.length_c   1.000
_cell.angle_alpha   90.00
_cell.angle_beta   90.00
_cell.angle_gamma   90.00
#
_symmetry.space_group_name_H-M   'P 1'
#
loop_
_entity.id
_entity.type
_entity.pdbx_description
1 polymer ?
#
loop_
_entity_poly.entity_id
_entity_poly.type
_entity_poly.pdbx_seq_one_letter_code
_entity_poly.pdbx_strand_id
1 'polypeptide(L)'
;MTSYGKRIATVWQTIETIGAGTVKPRRLILWLDEAAAIADLPPALKRLQARGLEVRRCADYGPHKKYFPYVNEILPDEPDRTLVTADDDVYYPVNWLSELLAAHSSKQVTAFRARIRTEGPYRDWPMCSTTEPADTVFATGTSGVAYAPEVLHTLRVRGDEFTTVCPRADDFWLHYAAIRSGAKRLFTDEGVEVVGASLPG
;
A
#
# COMPACT_ATOMS: atom_id res chain seq x y z
N MET A 1 2.34 5.35 -1.04
CA MET A 1 2.47 4.84 -2.43
C MET A 1 3.90 5.08 -2.92
N THR A 2 4.28 4.53 -4.07
CA THR A 2 5.57 4.77 -4.73
C THR A 2 5.36 4.83 -6.24
N SER A 3 6.20 5.55 -6.97
CA SER A 3 6.20 5.55 -8.43
C SER A 3 7.63 5.58 -8.98
N TYR A 4 7.79 5.27 -10.25
CA TYR A 4 9.08 5.20 -10.94
C TYR A 4 8.94 5.42 -12.45
N GLY A 5 10.03 5.81 -13.08
CA GLY A 5 10.17 6.01 -14.51
C GLY A 5 9.08 6.90 -15.09
N LYS A 6 8.50 6.47 -16.23
CA LYS A 6 7.44 7.20 -16.91
C LYS A 6 6.20 7.45 -16.04
N ARG A 7 5.93 6.57 -15.05
CA ARG A 7 4.73 6.68 -14.19
C ARG A 7 4.77 7.87 -13.24
N ILE A 8 5.96 8.42 -12.96
CA ILE A 8 6.10 9.68 -12.20
C ILE A 8 5.37 10.83 -12.89
N ALA A 9 5.31 10.84 -14.23
CA ALA A 9 4.61 11.87 -14.99
C ALA A 9 3.08 11.74 -14.93
N THR A 10 2.54 10.59 -14.50
CA THR A 10 1.11 10.27 -14.56
C THR A 10 0.47 9.97 -13.19
N VAL A 11 1.27 9.60 -12.17
CA VAL A 11 0.79 9.27 -10.81
C VAL A 11 -0.05 10.37 -10.15
N TRP A 12 0.09 11.62 -10.63
CA TRP A 12 -0.78 12.70 -10.20
C TRP A 12 -2.27 12.38 -10.38
N GLN A 13 -2.64 11.59 -11.40
CA GLN A 13 -4.04 11.22 -11.65
C GLN A 13 -4.58 10.34 -10.53
N THR A 14 -3.83 9.29 -10.16
CA THR A 14 -4.16 8.44 -9.00
C THR A 14 -4.25 9.26 -7.71
N ILE A 15 -3.29 10.16 -7.49
CA ILE A 15 -3.29 11.04 -6.31
C ILE A 15 -4.54 11.93 -6.26
N GLU A 16 -4.98 12.50 -7.39
CA GLU A 16 -6.20 13.31 -7.43
C GLU A 16 -7.44 12.48 -7.10
N THR A 17 -7.53 11.23 -7.56
CA THR A 17 -8.66 10.35 -7.22
C THR A 17 -8.74 10.06 -5.73
N ILE A 18 -7.60 9.82 -5.07
CA ILE A 18 -7.52 9.68 -3.61
C ILE A 18 -7.92 11.00 -2.92
N GLY A 19 -7.44 12.13 -3.44
CA GLY A 19 -7.76 13.46 -2.91
C GLY A 19 -9.22 13.88 -3.06
N ALA A 20 -9.93 13.28 -4.03
CA ALA A 20 -11.36 13.47 -4.27
C ALA A 20 -12.26 12.59 -3.38
N GLY A 21 -11.67 11.69 -2.58
CA GLY A 21 -12.41 10.81 -1.68
C GLY A 21 -13.20 11.56 -0.61
N THR A 22 -14.30 10.93 -0.16
CA THR A 22 -15.16 11.42 0.92
C THR A 22 -14.41 11.47 2.26
N VAL A 23 -13.48 10.54 2.45
CA VAL A 23 -12.49 10.52 3.52
C VAL A 23 -11.11 10.72 2.91
N LYS A 24 -10.31 11.61 3.49
CA LYS A 24 -8.95 11.91 3.05
C LYS A 24 -7.92 11.32 4.00
N PRO A 25 -6.79 10.83 3.50
CA PRO A 25 -5.70 10.42 4.38
C PRO A 25 -5.13 11.62 5.13
N ARG A 26 -4.70 11.40 6.38
CA ARG A 26 -4.03 12.45 7.18
C ARG A 26 -2.75 12.94 6.50
N ARG A 27 -2.00 12.00 5.90
CA ARG A 27 -0.78 12.23 5.14
C ARG A 27 -0.87 11.40 3.86
N LEU A 28 -0.57 12.00 2.71
CA LEU A 28 -0.44 11.28 1.45
C LEU A 28 1.01 11.34 1.01
N ILE A 29 1.68 10.19 1.02
CA ILE A 29 3.13 10.11 0.83
C ILE A 29 3.43 9.35 -0.47
N LEU A 30 4.17 10.01 -1.35
CA LEU A 30 4.75 9.46 -2.57
C LEU A 30 6.26 9.27 -2.38
N TRP A 31 6.69 8.01 -2.32
CA TRP A 31 8.10 7.63 -2.28
C TRP A 31 8.69 7.52 -3.68
N LEU A 32 9.80 8.21 -3.92
CA LEU A 32 10.58 8.17 -5.16
C LEU A 32 12.04 7.81 -4.83
N ASP A 33 12.66 7.00 -5.68
CA ASP A 33 14.08 6.61 -5.59
C ASP A 33 14.97 7.38 -6.59
N GLU A 34 14.38 7.93 -7.65
CA GLU A 34 15.08 8.69 -8.68
C GLU A 34 15.43 10.11 -8.22
N ALA A 35 16.73 10.35 -7.98
CA ALA A 35 17.24 11.66 -7.57
C ALA A 35 16.86 12.79 -8.53
N ALA A 36 16.89 12.52 -9.84
CA ALA A 36 16.53 13.48 -10.87
C ALA A 36 15.05 13.88 -10.79
N ALA A 37 14.15 12.91 -10.58
CA ALA A 37 12.71 13.18 -10.45
C ALA A 37 12.39 14.03 -9.21
N ILE A 38 13.14 13.86 -8.12
CA ILE A 38 12.97 14.67 -6.91
C ILE A 38 13.53 16.08 -7.09
N ALA A 39 14.68 16.21 -7.77
CA ALA A 39 15.28 17.51 -8.05
C ALA A 39 14.39 18.36 -8.97
N ASP A 40 13.70 17.74 -9.93
CA ASP A 40 12.75 18.41 -10.81
C ASP A 40 11.44 17.63 -10.96
N LEU A 41 10.53 17.86 -10.00
CA LEU A 41 9.21 17.24 -10.05
C LEU A 41 8.37 17.76 -11.22
N PRO A 42 7.58 16.89 -11.89
CA PRO A 42 6.56 17.31 -12.84
C PRO A 42 5.65 18.41 -12.26
N PRO A 43 5.23 19.41 -13.06
CA PRO A 43 4.40 20.51 -12.58
C PRO A 43 3.13 20.06 -11.84
N ALA A 44 2.52 18.93 -12.25
CA ALA A 44 1.36 18.37 -11.57
C ALA A 44 1.68 17.92 -10.13
N LEU A 45 2.81 17.25 -9.91
CA LEU A 45 3.26 16.87 -8.57
C LEU A 45 3.65 18.07 -7.72
N LYS A 46 4.28 19.10 -8.30
CA LYS A 46 4.55 20.38 -7.59
C LYS A 46 3.25 21.03 -7.09
N ARG A 47 2.18 21.06 -7.91
CA ARG A 47 0.87 21.56 -7.50
C ARG A 47 0.21 20.71 -6.42
N LEU A 48 0.35 19.39 -6.49
CA LEU A 48 -0.14 18.49 -5.45
C LEU A 48 0.62 18.66 -4.14
N GLN A 49 1.93 18.87 -4.20
CA GLN A 49 2.76 19.14 -3.03
C GLN A 49 2.34 20.45 -2.34
N ALA A 50 2.02 21.49 -3.11
CA ALA A 50 1.45 22.73 -2.57
C ALA A 50 0.07 22.52 -1.88
N ARG A 51 -0.63 21.43 -2.17
CA ARG A 51 -1.90 21.03 -1.54
C ARG A 51 -1.74 20.00 -0.42
N GLY A 52 -0.51 19.65 -0.04
CA GLY A 52 -0.23 18.74 1.07
C GLY A 52 0.22 17.33 0.69
N LEU A 53 0.46 17.02 -0.60
CA LEU A 53 1.19 15.80 -0.97
C LEU A 53 2.62 15.86 -0.41
N GLU A 54 3.05 14.80 0.25
CA GLU A 54 4.43 14.64 0.68
C GLU A 54 5.20 13.81 -0.35
N VAL A 55 6.15 14.43 -1.03
CA VAL A 55 7.08 13.72 -1.93
C VAL A 55 8.39 13.50 -1.19
N ARG A 56 8.78 12.23 -1.03
CA ARG A 56 9.97 11.85 -0.25
C ARG A 56 10.90 10.95 -1.04
N ARG A 57 12.21 11.12 -0.79
CA ARG A 57 13.25 10.26 -1.33
C ARG A 57 13.37 8.98 -0.51
N CYS A 58 13.61 7.86 -1.17
CA CYS A 58 14.06 6.62 -0.56
C CYS A 58 15.15 5.95 -1.41
N ALA A 59 15.76 4.87 -0.92
CA ALA A 59 16.56 3.99 -1.77
C ALA A 59 15.64 3.08 -2.59
N ASP A 60 16.18 2.46 -3.64
CA ASP A 60 15.41 1.50 -4.42
C ASP A 60 15.26 0.17 -3.67
N TYR A 61 14.12 0.02 -3.00
CA TYR A 61 13.70 -1.22 -2.36
C TYR A 61 12.75 -2.05 -3.23
N GLY A 62 12.68 -1.76 -4.53
CA GLY A 62 11.77 -2.41 -5.46
C GLY A 62 10.30 -2.27 -5.00
N PRO A 63 9.52 -3.36 -4.93
CA PRO A 63 8.12 -3.28 -4.51
C PRO A 63 7.95 -2.85 -3.04
N HIS A 64 8.99 -3.00 -2.20
CA HIS A 64 8.91 -2.68 -0.78
C HIS A 64 8.94 -1.16 -0.47
N LYS A 65 9.12 -0.30 -1.48
CA LYS A 65 9.13 1.17 -1.35
C LYS A 65 7.84 1.74 -0.75
N LYS A 66 6.70 1.04 -0.87
CA LYS A 66 5.40 1.54 -0.38
C LYS A 66 5.30 1.58 1.15
N TYR A 67 6.04 0.73 1.87
CA TYR A 67 5.93 0.61 3.34
C TYR A 67 7.28 0.72 4.05
N PHE A 68 8.37 0.23 3.46
CA PHE A 68 9.65 0.12 4.17
C PHE A 68 10.22 1.48 4.62
N PRO A 69 10.30 2.51 3.76
CA PRO A 69 10.73 3.82 4.23
C PRO A 69 9.76 4.43 5.27
N TYR A 70 8.46 4.12 5.20
CA TYR A 70 7.49 4.57 6.21
C TYR A 70 7.78 3.98 7.60
N VAL A 71 8.00 2.67 7.70
CA VAL A 71 8.26 2.02 9.00
C VAL A 71 9.59 2.46 9.61
N ASN A 72 10.52 2.97 8.79
CA ASN A 72 11.81 3.47 9.23
C ASN A 72 11.78 4.95 9.63
N GLU A 73 11.15 5.80 8.82
CA GLU A 73 11.28 7.25 8.88
C GLU A 73 10.06 7.98 9.46
N ILE A 74 8.93 7.31 9.64
CA ILE A 74 7.67 7.95 10.08
C ILE A 74 7.07 7.24 11.28
N LEU A 75 7.00 5.91 11.24
CA LEU A 75 6.41 5.11 12.33
C LEU A 75 6.98 5.45 13.73
N PRO A 76 8.29 5.75 13.93
CA PRO A 76 8.80 6.12 15.26
C PRO A 76 8.10 7.31 15.89
N ASP A 77 7.70 8.29 15.09
CA ASP A 77 7.02 9.52 15.54
C ASP A 77 5.50 9.37 15.56
N GLU A 78 4.98 8.36 14.84
CA GLU A 78 3.55 8.09 14.67
C GLU A 78 3.23 6.59 14.94
N PRO A 79 3.53 6.07 16.14
CA PRO A 79 3.58 4.62 16.40
C PRO A 79 2.22 3.92 16.35
N ASP A 80 1.12 4.66 16.51
CA ASP A 80 -0.24 4.11 16.60
C ASP A 80 -1.06 4.32 15.32
N ARG A 81 -0.42 4.72 14.21
CA ARG A 81 -1.11 5.00 12.95
C ARG A 81 -1.24 3.76 12.07
N THR A 82 -2.42 3.59 11.49
CA THR A 82 -2.65 2.69 10.35
C THR A 82 -1.95 3.22 9.11
N LEU A 83 -1.22 2.36 8.41
CA LEU A 83 -0.68 2.64 7.08
C LEU A 83 -1.63 2.06 6.02
N VAL A 84 -2.04 2.89 5.07
CA VAL A 84 -2.73 2.43 3.85
C VAL A 84 -1.77 2.50 2.67
N THR A 85 -1.57 1.38 1.97
CA THR A 85 -0.82 1.35 0.71
C THR A 85 -1.77 1.53 -0.47
N ALA A 86 -1.28 2.20 -1.51
CA ALA A 86 -1.99 2.42 -2.77
C ALA A 86 -1.01 2.25 -3.95
N ASP A 87 -1.57 1.92 -5.10
CA ASP A 87 -0.89 1.82 -6.39
C ASP A 87 -0.77 3.20 -7.05
N ASP A 88 0.16 3.36 -7.98
CA ASP A 88 0.42 4.62 -8.70
C ASP A 88 -0.28 4.71 -10.07
N ASP A 89 -1.02 3.67 -10.44
CA ASP A 89 -1.68 3.49 -11.73
C ASP A 89 -3.15 3.05 -11.58
N VAL A 90 -3.74 3.28 -10.41
CA VAL A 90 -5.14 2.96 -10.09
C VAL A 90 -5.94 4.25 -9.90
N TYR A 91 -7.15 4.29 -10.44
CA TYR A 91 -8.13 5.31 -10.10
C TYR A 91 -9.03 4.79 -8.99
N TYR A 92 -8.97 5.46 -7.84
CA TYR A 92 -9.70 5.06 -6.65
C TYR A 92 -11.09 5.72 -6.63
N PRO A 93 -12.17 4.96 -6.38
CA PRO A 93 -13.50 5.53 -6.24
C PRO A 93 -13.58 6.40 -4.97
N VAL A 94 -14.54 7.33 -4.94
CA VAL A 94 -14.62 8.35 -3.88
C VAL A 94 -14.85 7.77 -2.47
N ASN A 95 -15.38 6.57 -2.37
CA ASN A 95 -15.64 5.80 -1.16
C ASN A 95 -14.47 4.86 -0.76
N TRP A 96 -13.44 4.71 -1.60
CA TRP A 96 -12.35 3.74 -1.41
C TRP A 96 -11.75 3.75 -0.01
N LEU A 97 -11.28 4.92 0.45
CA LEU A 97 -10.63 5.01 1.76
C LEU A 97 -11.65 4.86 2.90
N SER A 98 -12.87 5.39 2.75
CA SER A 98 -13.89 5.26 3.78
C SER A 98 -14.33 3.81 3.98
N GLU A 99 -14.49 3.04 2.91
CA GLU A 99 -14.88 1.62 2.97
C GLU A 99 -13.76 0.77 3.55
N LEU A 100 -12.52 1.00 3.10
CA LEU A 100 -11.36 0.31 3.64
C LEU A 100 -11.23 0.54 5.15
N LEU A 101 -11.39 1.78 5.61
CA LEU A 101 -11.29 2.13 7.02
C LEU A 101 -12.50 1.65 7.83
N ALA A 102 -13.71 1.60 7.24
CA ALA A 102 -14.89 1.07 7.90
C ALA A 102 -14.77 -0.43 8.20
N ALA A 103 -14.15 -1.20 7.29
CA ALA A 103 -13.87 -2.62 7.47
C ALA A 103 -12.63 -2.88 8.34
N HIS A 104 -11.76 -1.89 8.55
CA HIS A 104 -10.49 -2.05 9.24
C HIS A 104 -10.60 -1.90 10.76
N SER A 105 -9.84 -2.72 11.48
CA SER A 105 -9.60 -2.54 12.92
C SER A 105 -8.10 -2.48 13.22
N SER A 106 -7.75 -1.96 14.40
CA SER A 106 -6.37 -1.85 14.86
C SER A 106 -5.65 -3.19 15.05
N LYS A 107 -6.29 -4.34 14.81
CA LYS A 107 -5.69 -5.68 14.93
C LYS A 107 -5.75 -6.47 13.64
N GLN A 108 -5.93 -5.79 12.51
CA GLN A 108 -6.17 -6.43 11.22
C GLN A 108 -5.23 -5.92 10.13
N VAL A 109 -5.06 -6.76 9.12
CA VAL A 109 -4.72 -6.34 7.76
C VAL A 109 -5.99 -6.46 6.94
N THR A 110 -6.44 -5.35 6.35
CA THR A 110 -7.69 -5.30 5.57
C THR A 110 -7.35 -4.96 4.13
N ALA A 111 -7.84 -5.75 3.17
CA ALA A 111 -7.51 -5.59 1.75
C ALA A 111 -8.74 -5.76 0.85
N PHE A 112 -8.76 -5.00 -0.25
CA PHE A 112 -9.76 -5.18 -1.34
C PHE A 112 -9.42 -6.32 -2.29
N ARG A 113 -8.18 -6.83 -2.25
CA ARG A 113 -7.77 -7.96 -3.06
C ARG A 113 -6.99 -8.94 -2.22
N ALA A 114 -7.46 -10.18 -2.18
CA ALA A 114 -6.80 -11.25 -1.46
C ALA A 114 -6.97 -12.58 -2.18
N ARG A 115 -6.07 -13.52 -1.88
CA ARG A 115 -6.18 -14.94 -2.23
C ARG A 115 -6.34 -15.78 -0.98
N ILE A 116 -6.85 -17.00 -1.14
CA ILE A 116 -6.82 -18.01 -0.08
C ILE A 116 -5.60 -18.90 -0.31
N ARG A 117 -4.65 -18.86 0.62
CA ARG A 117 -3.47 -19.72 0.60
C ARG A 117 -3.87 -21.19 0.70
N THR A 118 -3.37 -22.00 -0.23
CA THR A 118 -3.45 -23.47 -0.21
C THR A 118 -2.03 -24.07 -0.19
N GLU A 119 -1.92 -25.39 -0.11
CA GLU A 119 -0.62 -26.10 -0.16
C GLU A 119 0.04 -26.03 -1.55
N GLY A 120 -0.72 -25.70 -2.60
CA GLY A 120 -0.23 -25.57 -3.96
C GLY A 120 0.59 -24.30 -4.21
N PRO A 121 1.17 -24.15 -5.41
CA PRO A 121 1.92 -22.95 -5.76
C PRO A 121 1.01 -21.72 -5.85
N TYR A 122 1.57 -20.53 -5.63
CA TYR A 122 0.85 -19.25 -5.58
C TYR A 122 -0.15 -19.03 -6.73
N ARG A 123 0.21 -19.43 -7.95
CA ARG A 123 -0.63 -19.28 -9.15
C ARG A 123 -1.98 -20.02 -9.06
N ASP A 124 -2.05 -21.06 -8.24
CA ASP A 124 -3.22 -21.92 -8.09
C ASP A 124 -4.08 -21.52 -6.89
N TRP A 125 -3.66 -20.52 -6.10
CA TRP A 125 -4.44 -20.03 -4.95
C TRP A 125 -5.69 -19.30 -5.44
N PRO A 126 -6.90 -19.70 -5.02
CA PRO A 126 -8.12 -19.04 -5.47
C PRO A 126 -8.22 -17.61 -4.92
N MET A 127 -9.00 -16.77 -5.60
CA MET A 127 -9.37 -15.46 -5.08
C MET A 127 -10.20 -15.62 -3.81
N CYS A 128 -9.97 -14.74 -2.84
CA CYS A 128 -10.79 -14.67 -1.63
C CYS A 128 -12.17 -14.10 -1.97
N SER A 129 -13.21 -14.75 -1.48
CA SER A 129 -14.61 -14.30 -1.62
C SER A 129 -15.34 -14.27 -0.27
N THR A 130 -14.60 -14.42 0.83
CA THR A 130 -15.15 -14.40 2.19
C THR A 130 -14.65 -13.18 2.92
N THR A 131 -15.55 -12.51 3.63
CA THR A 131 -15.26 -11.40 4.53
C THR A 131 -14.99 -11.87 5.96
N GLU A 132 -14.83 -13.17 6.18
CA GLU A 132 -14.42 -13.71 7.47
C GLU A 132 -12.89 -13.64 7.61
N PRO A 133 -12.37 -13.07 8.71
CA PRO A 133 -10.93 -13.03 8.92
C PRO A 133 -10.36 -14.44 9.12
N ALA A 134 -9.34 -14.81 8.35
CA ALA A 134 -8.74 -16.14 8.46
C ALA A 134 -7.24 -16.16 8.18
N ASP A 135 -6.56 -17.20 8.69
CA ASP A 135 -5.11 -17.26 8.59
C ASP A 135 -4.59 -17.54 7.17
N THR A 136 -5.46 -18.10 6.36
CA THR A 136 -5.26 -18.44 4.95
C THR A 136 -5.51 -17.24 4.03
N VAL A 137 -6.18 -16.18 4.49
CA VAL A 137 -6.36 -14.95 3.71
C VAL A 137 -4.99 -14.29 3.51
N PHE A 138 -4.63 -14.12 2.25
CA PHE A 138 -3.37 -13.52 1.80
C PHE A 138 -3.70 -12.25 1.03
N ALA A 139 -3.48 -11.09 1.66
CA ALA A 139 -3.66 -9.80 0.99
C ALA A 139 -2.65 -9.67 -0.14
N THR A 140 -3.13 -9.35 -1.33
CA THR A 140 -2.28 -8.96 -2.46
C THR A 140 -2.21 -7.45 -2.46
N GLY A 141 -1.00 -6.86 -2.48
CA GLY A 141 -0.70 -5.43 -2.23
C GLY A 141 -1.22 -4.44 -3.27
N THR A 142 -2.27 -4.83 -4.00
CA THR A 142 -2.97 -4.08 -5.04
C THR A 142 -4.31 -3.54 -4.53
N SER A 143 -4.83 -2.50 -5.15
CA SER A 143 -6.18 -1.93 -4.90
C SER A 143 -6.39 -1.32 -3.52
N GLY A 144 -5.40 -1.35 -2.64
CA GLY A 144 -5.51 -0.79 -1.30
C GLY A 144 -5.43 -1.84 -0.20
N VAL A 145 -4.50 -1.64 0.73
CA VAL A 145 -4.37 -2.48 1.93
C VAL A 145 -4.11 -1.59 3.14
N ALA A 146 -4.88 -1.79 4.20
CA ALA A 146 -4.70 -1.13 5.50
C ALA A 146 -3.98 -2.07 6.47
N TYR A 147 -2.89 -1.59 7.04
CA TYR A 147 -2.04 -2.33 7.99
C TYR A 147 -2.14 -1.72 9.38
N ALA A 148 -2.49 -2.56 10.36
CA ALA A 148 -2.48 -2.21 11.76
C ALA A 148 -1.07 -1.85 12.28
N PRO A 149 -0.96 -0.97 13.29
CA PRO A 149 0.31 -0.55 13.89
C PRO A 149 1.24 -1.71 14.28
N GLU A 150 0.72 -2.80 14.87
CA GLU A 150 1.55 -3.94 15.30
C GLU A 150 2.23 -4.65 14.13
N VAL A 151 1.61 -4.65 12.94
CA VAL A 151 2.22 -5.18 11.71
C VAL A 151 3.40 -4.29 11.31
N LEU A 152 3.23 -2.97 11.38
CA LEU A 152 4.25 -1.98 11.03
C LEU A 152 5.45 -2.06 11.98
N HIS A 153 5.21 -2.21 13.28
CA HIS A 153 6.26 -2.44 14.27
C HIS A 153 7.01 -3.75 14.01
N THR A 154 6.30 -4.82 13.64
CA THR A 154 6.91 -6.09 13.28
C THR A 154 7.84 -5.96 12.07
N LEU A 155 7.41 -5.22 11.04
CA LEU A 155 8.22 -4.92 9.85
C LEU A 155 9.47 -4.10 10.22
N ARG A 156 9.32 -3.08 11.07
CA ARG A 156 10.44 -2.26 11.54
C ARG A 156 11.47 -3.09 12.30
N VAL A 157 11.04 -3.89 13.28
CA VAL A 157 11.94 -4.73 14.09
C VAL A 157 12.69 -5.72 13.22
N ARG A 158 12.05 -6.25 12.18
CA ARG A 158 12.68 -7.20 11.26
C ARG A 158 13.66 -6.56 10.28
N GLY A 159 13.56 -5.25 10.06
CA GLY A 159 14.50 -4.50 9.23
C GLY A 159 14.44 -4.87 7.76
N ASP A 160 15.61 -4.87 7.11
CA ASP A 160 15.81 -5.02 5.67
C ASP A 160 16.04 -6.46 5.21
N GLU A 161 15.80 -7.47 6.07
CA GLU A 161 15.99 -8.88 5.73
C GLU A 161 15.22 -9.33 4.47
N PHE A 162 14.13 -8.64 4.12
CA PHE A 162 13.38 -8.86 2.87
C PHE A 162 14.26 -8.76 1.62
N THR A 163 15.33 -7.96 1.66
CA THR A 163 16.28 -7.78 0.55
C THR A 163 16.98 -9.09 0.18
N THR A 164 17.10 -10.02 1.13
CA THR A 164 17.69 -11.33 0.92
C THR A 164 16.64 -12.40 0.67
N VAL A 165 15.54 -12.41 1.45
CA VAL A 165 14.60 -13.55 1.43
C VAL A 165 13.45 -13.40 0.43
N CYS A 166 13.03 -12.17 0.11
CA CYS A 166 11.90 -11.92 -0.78
C CYS A 166 11.98 -10.56 -1.52
N PRO A 167 13.11 -10.22 -2.18
CA PRO A 167 13.37 -8.87 -2.71
C PRO A 167 12.38 -8.37 -3.77
N ARG A 168 11.59 -9.28 -4.36
CA ARG A 168 10.61 -9.00 -5.41
C ARG A 168 9.19 -9.38 -5.02
N ALA A 169 8.96 -9.72 -3.76
CA ALA A 169 7.73 -10.34 -3.29
C ALA A 169 7.32 -9.76 -1.93
N ASP A 170 7.00 -8.47 -1.94
CA ASP A 170 6.58 -7.70 -0.76
C ASP A 170 5.32 -8.25 -0.11
N ASP A 171 4.35 -8.73 -0.89
CA ASP A 171 3.14 -9.37 -0.36
C ASP A 171 3.45 -10.52 0.62
N PHE A 172 4.47 -11.34 0.32
CA PHE A 172 4.89 -12.43 1.21
C PHE A 172 5.51 -11.89 2.51
N TRP A 173 6.30 -10.82 2.41
CA TRP A 173 6.89 -10.17 3.59
C TRP A 173 5.85 -9.54 4.51
N LEU A 174 4.88 -8.85 3.90
CA LEU A 174 3.78 -8.20 4.60
C LEU A 174 2.86 -9.25 5.24
N HIS A 175 2.60 -10.35 4.54
CA HIS A 175 1.84 -11.48 5.09
C HIS A 175 2.58 -12.17 6.25
N TYR A 176 3.89 -12.37 6.13
CA TYR A 176 4.72 -12.84 7.23
C TYR A 176 4.58 -11.92 8.46
N ALA A 177 4.72 -10.61 8.28
CA ALA A 177 4.61 -9.66 9.38
C ALA A 177 3.21 -9.68 10.03
N ALA A 178 2.16 -9.84 9.22
CA ALA A 178 0.79 -9.97 9.71
C ALA A 178 0.58 -11.23 10.56
N ILE A 179 1.14 -12.38 10.15
CA ILE A 179 1.13 -13.60 10.95
C ILE A 179 1.91 -13.39 12.26
N ARG A 180 3.11 -12.81 12.16
CA ARG A 180 4.01 -12.65 13.32
C ARG A 180 3.51 -11.68 14.36
N SER A 181 2.75 -10.65 13.96
CA SER A 181 2.11 -9.70 14.88
C SER A 181 0.82 -10.26 15.51
N GLY A 182 0.30 -11.37 15.00
CA GLY A 182 -1.02 -11.90 15.38
C GLY A 182 -2.19 -11.13 14.76
N ALA A 183 -1.94 -10.24 13.79
CA ALA A 183 -2.99 -9.52 13.09
C ALA A 183 -3.83 -10.47 12.23
N LYS A 184 -5.16 -10.34 12.32
CA LYS A 184 -6.08 -11.11 11.47
C LYS A 184 -6.07 -10.53 10.05
N ARG A 185 -6.19 -11.38 9.03
CA ARG A 185 -6.26 -10.94 7.62
C ARG A 185 -7.69 -10.99 7.17
N LEU A 186 -8.18 -9.86 6.65
CA LEU A 186 -9.55 -9.64 6.24
C LEU A 186 -9.59 -9.19 4.78
N PHE A 187 -10.39 -9.87 3.99
CA PHE A 187 -10.84 -9.37 2.69
C PHE A 187 -12.12 -8.57 2.87
N THR A 188 -12.26 -7.47 2.14
CA THR A 188 -13.51 -6.70 2.07
C THR A 188 -13.94 -6.56 0.61
N ASP A 189 -15.21 -6.88 0.35
CA ASP A 189 -15.90 -6.77 -0.94
C ASP A 189 -16.69 -5.46 -1.08
N GLU A 190 -16.77 -4.68 0.00
CA GLU A 190 -17.34 -3.34 0.07
C GLU A 190 -16.46 -2.37 -0.73
N GLY A 191 -16.59 -2.41 -2.05
CA GLY A 191 -15.98 -1.44 -2.93
C GLY A 191 -14.78 -1.96 -3.70
N VAL A 192 -14.91 -1.81 -5.02
CA VAL A 192 -13.92 -1.36 -5.99
C VAL A 192 -13.88 -2.32 -7.18
N GLU A 193 -14.75 -2.05 -8.17
CA GLU A 193 -14.31 -2.22 -9.56
C GLU A 193 -13.19 -1.20 -9.77
N VAL A 194 -11.94 -1.64 -9.63
CA VAL A 194 -10.80 -0.78 -9.94
C VAL A 194 -10.89 -0.54 -11.43
N VAL A 195 -11.34 0.65 -11.82
CA VAL A 195 -11.30 1.05 -13.22
C VAL A 195 -9.84 1.29 -13.55
N GLY A 196 -9.18 0.24 -14.04
CA GLY A 196 -7.86 0.35 -14.64
C GLY A 196 -7.98 1.16 -15.92
N ALA A 197 -7.68 2.45 -15.86
CA ALA A 197 -7.12 3.11 -17.02
C ALA A 197 -5.70 2.58 -17.17
N SER A 198 -5.53 1.55 -17.99
CA SER A 198 -4.23 1.25 -18.58
C SER A 198 -3.74 2.51 -19.27
N LEU A 199 -2.87 3.27 -18.61
CA LEU A 199 -2.14 4.35 -19.25
C LEU A 199 -1.31 3.71 -20.38
N PRO A 200 -1.37 4.22 -21.62
CA PRO A 200 -0.59 3.66 -22.70
C PRO A 200 0.91 3.74 -22.36
N GLY A 201 1.62 2.62 -22.56
CA GLY A 201 3.05 2.45 -22.29
C GLY A 201 3.99 3.25 -23.19
#